data_AF-A0A662VRL8-F1
#
_entry.id   AF-A0A662VRL8-F1
#
_cell.length_a   1.000
_cell.length_b   1.000
_cell.length_c   1.000
_cell.angle_alpha   90.00
_cell.angle_beta   90.00
_cell.angle_gamma   90.00
#
_symmetry.space_group_name_H-M   'P 1'
#
loop_
_entity.id
_entity.type
_entity.pdbx_description
1 polymer ?
#
loop_
_entity_poly.entity_id
_entity_poly.type
_entity_poly.pdbx_seq_one_letter_code
_entity_poly.pdbx_strand_id
1 'polypeptide(L)'
;MQCVICNSETAEGKYKEFGIGEKCGKALDDIIAAYFELLERDLEVSKGEKVPYYVLMMSRKLWFLEQTLWWQAYKEMKEKGEVDDEYFNRLEVVIDWMEANPKTMREIGEKFFSKCPNCDAELIPGSIEVKEDGKYRIVICKKCKKEIAKYYMPRKFF
;
A
#
# COMPACT_ATOMS: atom_id res chain seq x y z
N MET A 1 -10.04 -15.80 -16.12
CA MET A 1 -8.59 -15.61 -15.82
C MET A 1 -8.46 -15.59 -14.29
N GLN A 2 -7.66 -16.48 -13.71
CA GLN A 2 -7.48 -16.60 -12.25
C GLN A 2 -6.56 -15.49 -11.71
N CYS A 3 -6.70 -15.15 -10.44
CA CYS A 3 -5.80 -14.22 -9.75
C CYS A 3 -4.40 -14.82 -9.62
N VAL A 4 -3.36 -14.14 -10.12
CA VAL A 4 -1.96 -14.61 -10.05
C VAL A 4 -1.38 -14.65 -8.63
N ILE A 5 -2.05 -14.02 -7.66
CA ILE A 5 -1.62 -13.95 -6.26
C ILE A 5 -2.23 -15.08 -5.43
N CYS A 6 -3.54 -15.29 -5.54
CA CYS A 6 -4.28 -16.21 -4.66
C CYS A 6 -5.01 -17.34 -5.40
N ASN A 7 -4.88 -17.45 -6.72
CA ASN A 7 -5.54 -18.45 -7.58
C ASN A 7 -7.08 -18.48 -7.53
N SER A 8 -7.74 -17.47 -6.95
CA SER A 8 -9.21 -17.37 -6.93
C SER A 8 -9.81 -16.92 -8.27
N GLU A 9 -11.14 -17.04 -8.44
CA GLU A 9 -11.83 -16.68 -9.68
C GLU A 9 -11.91 -15.16 -9.94
N THR A 10 -11.57 -14.81 -11.19
CA THR A 10 -11.66 -13.53 -11.92
C THR A 10 -10.71 -12.38 -11.54
N ALA A 11 -9.84 -12.04 -12.50
CA ALA A 11 -9.11 -10.77 -12.60
C ALA A 11 -10.05 -9.63 -13.07
N GLU A 12 -10.86 -9.10 -12.17
CA GLU A 12 -11.58 -7.84 -12.35
C GLU A 12 -10.98 -6.73 -11.47
N GLY A 13 -11.22 -5.47 -11.84
CA GLY A 13 -10.74 -4.30 -11.09
C GLY A 13 -9.49 -3.60 -11.67
N LYS A 14 -8.87 -2.75 -10.84
CA LYS A 14 -7.76 -1.83 -11.20
C LYS A 14 -6.57 -2.55 -11.85
N TYR A 15 -6.26 -3.76 -11.39
CA TYR A 15 -5.05 -4.50 -11.75
C TYR A 15 -5.31 -5.69 -12.68
N LYS A 16 -6.46 -5.72 -13.36
CA LYS A 16 -6.87 -6.85 -14.23
C LYS A 16 -5.81 -7.22 -15.27
N GLU A 17 -5.10 -6.23 -15.81
CA GLU A 17 -4.07 -6.43 -16.84
C GLU A 17 -2.82 -7.13 -16.31
N PHE A 18 -2.59 -7.07 -15.00
CA PHE A 18 -1.54 -7.79 -14.29
C PHE A 18 -2.01 -9.17 -13.79
N GLY A 19 -3.25 -9.56 -14.12
CA GLY A 19 -3.88 -10.79 -13.65
C GLY A 19 -4.19 -10.80 -12.16
N ILE A 20 -4.26 -9.63 -11.51
CA ILE A 20 -4.56 -9.53 -10.08
C ILE A 20 -6.06 -9.32 -9.89
N GLY A 21 -6.69 -10.18 -9.10
CA GLY A 21 -8.11 -10.09 -8.75
C GLY A 21 -8.42 -8.98 -7.73
N GLU A 22 -9.68 -8.54 -7.69
CA GLU A 22 -10.11 -7.35 -6.93
C GLU A 22 -9.68 -7.38 -5.45
N LYS A 23 -9.87 -8.52 -4.76
CA LYS A 23 -9.52 -8.66 -3.34
C LYS A 23 -8.03 -8.48 -3.08
N CYS A 24 -7.18 -9.09 -3.91
CA CYS A 24 -5.73 -8.94 -3.83
C CYS A 24 -5.29 -7.55 -4.28
N GLY A 25 -5.99 -6.95 -5.25
CA GLY A 25 -5.78 -5.57 -5.66
C GLY A 25 -6.03 -4.55 -4.55
N LYS A 26 -7.10 -4.73 -3.76
CA LYS A 26 -7.39 -3.91 -2.58
C LYS A 26 -6.30 -4.04 -1.51
N ALA A 27 -5.86 -5.26 -1.23
CA ALA A 27 -4.74 -5.49 -0.31
C ALA A 27 -3.44 -4.84 -0.82
N LEU A 28 -3.17 -4.89 -2.13
CA LEU A 28 -2.03 -4.21 -2.73
C LEU A 28 -2.12 -2.68 -2.60
N ASP A 29 -3.31 -2.09 -2.84
CA ASP A 29 -3.56 -0.67 -2.58
C ASP A 29 -3.29 -0.31 -1.10
N ASP A 30 -3.74 -1.16 -0.17
CA ASP A 30 -3.54 -0.95 1.28
C ASP A 30 -2.05 -0.96 1.65
N ILE A 31 -1.29 -1.93 1.15
CA ILE A 31 0.15 -2.06 1.41
C ILE A 31 0.91 -0.86 0.86
N ILE A 32 0.63 -0.44 -0.37
CA ILE A 32 1.30 0.71 -1.01
C ILE A 32 0.95 2.01 -0.26
N ALA A 33 -0.31 2.21 0.12
CA ALA A 33 -0.72 3.40 0.84
C ALA A 33 -0.11 3.48 2.26
N ALA A 34 0.02 2.35 2.94
CA ALA A 34 0.78 2.27 4.19
C ALA A 34 2.26 2.62 3.98
N TYR A 35 2.87 2.14 2.89
CA TYR A 35 4.23 2.51 2.51
C TYR A 35 4.40 4.00 2.29
N PHE A 36 3.44 4.62 1.59
CA PHE A 36 3.47 6.05 1.29
C PHE A 36 3.42 6.87 2.57
N GLU A 37 2.57 6.48 3.52
CA GLU A 37 2.55 7.11 4.84
C GLU A 37 3.90 7.00 5.55
N LEU A 38 4.49 5.80 5.58
CA LEU A 38 5.77 5.61 6.26
C LEU A 38 6.87 6.44 5.62
N LEU A 39 6.95 6.46 4.29
CA LEU A 39 7.95 7.25 3.57
C LEU A 39 7.74 8.76 3.74
N GLU A 40 6.50 9.21 3.92
CA GLU A 40 6.20 10.62 4.23
C GLU A 40 6.54 10.97 5.69
N ARG A 41 6.42 10.01 6.63
CA ARG A 41 6.74 10.19 8.06
C ARG A 41 8.23 10.05 8.37
N ASP A 42 8.91 9.15 7.68
CA ASP A 42 10.31 8.82 7.92
C ASP A 42 11.21 9.96 7.37
N LEU A 43 11.63 10.83 8.29
CA LEU A 43 12.38 12.07 8.02
C LEU A 43 13.76 11.84 7.37
N GLU A 44 14.22 10.60 7.24
CA GLU A 44 15.47 10.23 6.58
C GLU A 44 15.38 10.17 5.05
N VAL A 45 14.17 10.16 4.47
CA VAL A 45 14.03 10.45 3.04
C VAL A 45 14.25 11.95 2.88
N SER A 46 15.48 12.32 2.54
CA SER A 46 15.89 13.71 2.38
C SER A 46 14.84 14.45 1.55
N LYS A 47 14.28 15.54 2.09
CA LYS A 47 13.29 16.42 1.44
C LYS A 47 13.79 17.03 0.11
N GLY A 48 14.96 16.62 -0.39
CA GLY A 48 15.57 17.03 -1.65
C GLY A 48 15.54 15.98 -2.77
N GLU A 49 15.23 14.71 -2.49
CA GLU A 49 15.17 13.68 -3.53
C GLU A 49 13.81 13.69 -4.23
N LYS A 50 13.81 14.03 -5.53
CA LYS A 50 12.64 13.94 -6.42
C LYS A 50 12.40 12.50 -6.91
N VAL A 51 12.45 11.55 -5.99
CA VAL A 51 12.28 10.13 -6.31
C VAL A 51 10.83 9.74 -5.99
N PRO A 52 10.07 9.16 -6.94
CA PRO A 52 8.71 8.72 -6.68
C PRO A 52 8.61 7.71 -5.54
N TYR A 53 7.53 7.78 -4.76
CA TYR A 53 7.32 6.90 -3.62
C TYR A 53 7.38 5.41 -3.99
N TYR A 54 6.83 5.02 -5.13
CA TYR A 54 6.86 3.62 -5.57
C TYR A 54 8.29 3.11 -5.82
N VAL A 55 9.23 3.99 -6.22
CA VAL A 55 10.65 3.64 -6.40
C VAL A 55 11.31 3.44 -5.05
N LEU A 56 11.07 4.35 -4.10
CA LEU A 56 11.58 4.24 -2.75
C LEU A 56 11.06 2.97 -2.05
N MET A 57 9.78 2.66 -2.21
CA MET A 57 9.16 1.43 -1.73
C MET A 57 9.88 0.17 -2.24
N MET A 58 10.22 0.11 -3.54
CA MET A 58 10.96 -1.02 -4.10
C MET A 58 12.42 -1.10 -3.64
N SER A 59 13.03 0.03 -3.28
CA SER A 59 14.43 0.10 -2.85
C SER A 59 14.65 -0.34 -1.40
N ARG A 60 13.64 -0.17 -0.55
CA ARG A 60 13.65 -0.65 0.83
C ARG A 60 13.15 -2.10 0.85
N LYS A 61 13.82 -2.99 1.58
CA LYS A 61 13.30 -4.35 1.81
C LYS A 61 11.92 -4.23 2.45
N LEU A 62 10.91 -4.88 1.84
CA LEU A 62 9.52 -4.83 2.29
C LEU A 62 9.33 -5.41 3.70
N TRP A 63 10.31 -6.19 4.17
CA TRP A 63 10.46 -6.77 5.51
C TRP A 63 10.07 -5.89 6.71
N PHE A 64 10.29 -4.57 6.65
CA PHE A 64 9.95 -3.69 7.77
C PHE A 64 8.43 -3.50 7.94
N LEU A 65 7.66 -3.54 6.86
CA LEU A 65 6.20 -3.42 6.95
C LEU A 65 5.54 -4.74 7.34
N GLU A 66 6.07 -5.86 6.85
CA GLU A 66 5.67 -7.20 7.29
C GLU A 66 5.83 -7.34 8.80
N GLN A 67 7.04 -7.25 9.32
CA GLN A 67 7.34 -7.73 10.67
C GLN A 67 6.87 -6.79 11.79
N THR A 68 6.77 -5.49 11.53
CA THR A 68 6.58 -4.51 12.62
C THR A 68 5.20 -3.88 12.67
N LEU A 69 4.51 -3.68 11.56
CA LEU A 69 3.26 -2.89 11.56
C LEU A 69 2.03 -3.79 11.46
N TRP A 70 2.00 -4.71 10.50
CA TRP A 70 0.87 -5.60 10.29
C TRP A 70 0.86 -6.79 11.23
N TRP A 71 2.00 -7.46 11.47
CA TRP A 71 2.06 -8.59 12.40
C TRP A 71 1.81 -8.19 13.87
N GLN A 72 2.24 -6.99 14.29
CA GLN A 72 1.90 -6.48 15.62
C GLN A 72 0.41 -6.18 15.73
N ALA A 73 -0.17 -5.50 14.73
CA ALA A 73 -1.61 -5.23 14.70
C ALA A 73 -2.43 -6.54 14.71
N TYR A 74 -2.02 -7.53 13.93
CA TYR A 74 -2.63 -8.86 13.91
C TYR A 74 -2.63 -9.52 15.30
N LYS A 75 -1.46 -9.58 15.96
CA LYS A 75 -1.33 -10.18 17.30
C LYS A 75 -2.22 -9.50 18.33
N GLU A 76 -2.23 -8.17 18.40
CA GLU A 76 -3.06 -7.43 19.34
C GLU A 76 -4.56 -7.58 19.07
N MET A 77 -4.97 -7.58 17.80
CA MET A 77 -6.38 -7.79 17.44
C MET A 77 -6.84 -9.21 17.77
N LYS A 78 -5.95 -10.19 17.60
CA LYS A 78 -6.17 -11.59 17.97
C LYS A 78 -6.36 -11.74 19.48
N GLU A 79 -5.55 -11.05 20.28
CA GLU A 79 -5.70 -11.00 21.74
C GLU A 79 -7.03 -10.37 22.18
N LYS A 80 -7.54 -9.39 21.41
CA LYS A 80 -8.82 -8.70 21.67
C LYS A 80 -10.05 -9.41 21.06
N GLY A 81 -9.86 -10.49 20.32
CA GLY A 81 -10.96 -11.20 19.64
C GLY A 81 -11.60 -10.43 18.48
N GLU A 82 -10.91 -9.42 17.92
CA GLU A 82 -11.39 -8.56 16.83
C GLU A 82 -10.70 -8.85 15.49
N VAL A 83 -10.08 -10.02 15.32
CA VAL A 83 -9.21 -10.30 14.16
C VAL A 83 -9.99 -10.71 12.92
N ASP A 84 -9.58 -10.19 11.76
CA ASP A 84 -9.97 -10.66 10.44
C ASP A 84 -8.82 -11.49 9.84
N ASP A 85 -8.78 -12.78 10.18
CA ASP A 85 -7.70 -13.68 9.74
C ASP A 85 -7.63 -13.77 8.20
N GLU A 86 -8.76 -13.69 7.48
CA GLU A 86 -8.77 -13.74 6.02
C GLU A 86 -8.08 -12.51 5.40
N TYR A 87 -8.31 -11.33 5.98
CA TYR A 87 -7.67 -10.10 5.55
C TYR A 87 -6.15 -10.13 5.77
N PHE A 88 -5.68 -10.51 6.96
CA PHE A 88 -4.25 -10.53 7.26
C PHE A 88 -3.49 -11.60 6.48
N ASN A 89 -4.07 -12.80 6.33
CA ASN A 89 -3.49 -13.84 5.46
C ASN A 89 -3.40 -13.35 4.00
N ARG A 90 -4.36 -12.53 3.54
CA ARG A 90 -4.31 -11.94 2.20
C ARG A 90 -3.21 -10.90 2.07
N LEU A 91 -3.00 -10.06 3.08
CA LEU A 91 -1.88 -9.11 3.09
C LEU A 91 -0.55 -9.85 2.97
N GLU A 92 -0.35 -10.90 3.75
CA GLU A 92 0.88 -11.74 3.71
C GLU A 92 1.15 -12.28 2.30
N VAL A 93 0.17 -12.98 1.69
CA VAL A 93 0.33 -13.55 0.34
C VAL A 93 0.56 -12.47 -0.73
N VAL A 94 -0.02 -11.28 -0.58
CA VAL A 94 0.23 -10.16 -1.49
C VAL A 94 1.65 -9.62 -1.32
N ILE A 95 2.15 -9.48 -0.10
CA ILE A 95 3.52 -9.00 0.14
C ILE A 95 4.54 -10.00 -0.42
N ASP A 96 4.38 -11.28 -0.14
CA ASP A 96 5.22 -12.35 -0.72
C ASP A 96 5.28 -12.25 -2.25
N TRP A 97 4.11 -12.05 -2.87
CA TRP A 97 4.02 -11.88 -4.31
C TRP A 97 4.72 -10.60 -4.80
N MET A 98 4.58 -9.48 -4.08
CA MET A 98 5.26 -8.22 -4.40
C MET A 98 6.78 -8.38 -4.37
N GLU A 99 7.33 -9.07 -3.37
CA GLU A 99 8.77 -9.36 -3.25
C GLU A 99 9.27 -10.27 -4.38
N ALA A 100 8.48 -11.28 -4.74
CA ALA A 100 8.82 -12.20 -5.82
C ALA A 100 8.70 -11.58 -7.23
N ASN A 101 7.95 -10.48 -7.39
CA ASN A 101 7.63 -9.88 -8.69
C ASN A 101 8.04 -8.40 -8.80
N PRO A 102 9.33 -8.04 -8.60
CA PRO A 102 9.77 -6.65 -8.55
C PRO A 102 9.61 -5.90 -9.89
N LYS A 103 9.69 -6.60 -11.02
CA LYS A 103 9.47 -6.00 -12.36
C LYS A 103 8.01 -5.57 -12.53
N THR A 104 7.07 -6.48 -12.23
CA THR A 104 5.64 -6.21 -12.27
C THR A 104 5.27 -5.09 -11.29
N MET A 105 5.88 -5.07 -10.10
CA MET A 105 5.69 -4.00 -9.13
C MET A 105 6.18 -2.64 -9.63
N ARG A 106 7.28 -2.60 -10.38
CA ARG A 106 7.73 -1.36 -11.04
C ARG A 106 6.70 -0.86 -12.04
N GLU A 107 6.18 -1.73 -12.89
CA GLU A 107 5.17 -1.38 -13.90
C GLU A 107 3.87 -0.88 -13.25
N ILE A 108 3.41 -1.55 -12.19
CA ILE A 108 2.27 -1.11 -11.37
C ILE A 108 2.54 0.28 -10.77
N GLY A 109 3.72 0.46 -10.18
CA GLY A 109 4.15 1.72 -9.58
C GLY A 109 4.17 2.88 -10.59
N GLU A 110 4.81 2.67 -11.74
CA GLU A 110 4.87 3.64 -12.83
C GLU A 110 3.47 4.02 -13.34
N LYS A 111 2.60 3.02 -13.51
CA LYS A 111 1.27 3.21 -14.09
C LYS A 111 0.28 3.90 -13.17
N PHE A 112 0.24 3.51 -11.91
CA PHE A 112 -0.83 3.93 -10.99
C PHE A 112 -0.37 4.84 -9.86
N PHE A 113 0.93 4.89 -9.60
CA PHE A 113 1.48 5.49 -8.37
C PHE A 113 2.65 6.45 -8.61
N SER A 114 2.94 6.79 -9.86
CA SER A 114 3.89 7.84 -10.21
C SER A 114 3.29 9.24 -10.03
N LYS A 115 1.98 9.38 -10.25
CA LYS A 115 1.25 10.64 -10.26
C LYS A 115 -0.08 10.54 -9.53
N CYS A 116 -0.55 11.67 -9.01
CA CYS A 116 -1.87 11.80 -8.43
C CYS A 116 -2.92 11.59 -9.53
N PRO A 117 -3.89 10.68 -9.33
CA PRO A 117 -4.91 10.37 -10.35
C PRO A 117 -5.88 11.54 -10.62
N ASN A 118 -5.83 12.59 -9.81
CA ASN A 118 -6.76 13.71 -9.88
C ASN A 118 -6.19 14.99 -10.49
N CYS A 119 -4.87 15.18 -10.47
CA CYS A 119 -4.23 16.44 -10.89
C CYS A 119 -2.82 16.26 -11.48
N ASP A 120 -2.42 15.01 -11.72
CA ASP A 120 -1.13 14.61 -12.31
C ASP A 120 0.12 15.09 -11.58
N ALA A 121 -0.02 15.56 -10.33
CA ALA A 121 1.12 15.92 -9.49
C ALA A 121 1.95 14.67 -9.16
N GLU A 122 3.27 14.81 -9.17
CA GLU A 122 4.16 13.70 -8.83
C GLU A 122 3.96 13.23 -7.38
N LEU A 123 3.91 11.91 -7.19
CA LEU A 123 3.82 11.28 -5.87
C LEU A 123 5.24 11.03 -5.35
N ILE A 124 5.82 12.06 -4.76
CA ILE A 124 7.19 12.13 -4.23
C ILE A 124 7.15 12.55 -2.75
N PRO A 125 8.24 12.31 -1.99
CA PRO A 125 8.41 12.81 -0.62
C PRO A 125 7.90 14.24 -0.43
N GLY A 126 6.98 14.42 0.52
CA GLY A 126 6.40 15.73 0.82
C GLY A 126 5.17 16.12 0.00
N SER A 127 4.76 15.33 -1.01
CA SER A 127 3.62 15.66 -1.88
C SER A 127 2.27 15.14 -1.39
N ILE A 128 2.23 14.35 -0.32
CA ILE A 128 1.01 13.82 0.28
C ILE A 128 0.83 14.25 1.73
N GLU A 129 -0.39 14.16 2.23
CA GLU A 129 -0.73 14.23 3.65
C GLU A 129 -1.59 13.02 4.00
N VAL A 130 -1.51 12.54 5.24
CA VAL A 130 -2.31 11.40 5.70
C VAL A 130 -3.25 11.84 6.81
N LYS A 131 -4.54 11.48 6.67
CA LYS A 131 -5.57 11.72 7.69
C LYS A 131 -6.08 10.40 8.25
N GLU A 132 -6.37 10.38 9.54
CA GLU A 132 -7.03 9.25 10.20
C GLU A 132 -8.56 9.39 10.10
N ASP A 133 -9.23 8.28 9.77
CA ASP A 133 -10.69 8.14 9.67
C ASP A 133 -11.12 6.83 10.34
N GLY A 134 -11.20 6.83 11.68
CA GLY A 134 -11.49 5.64 12.48
C GLY A 134 -10.39 4.58 12.36
N LYS A 135 -10.74 3.39 11.86
CA LYS A 135 -9.80 2.28 11.56
C LYS A 135 -9.19 2.40 10.15
N TYR A 136 -9.38 3.53 9.47
CA TYR A 136 -8.83 3.76 8.14
C TYR A 136 -7.88 4.95 8.15
N ARG A 137 -6.96 4.96 7.18
CA ARG A 137 -6.14 6.12 6.85
C ARG A 137 -6.35 6.51 5.41
N ILE A 138 -6.35 7.81 5.18
CA ILE A 138 -6.63 8.42 3.87
C ILE A 138 -5.38 9.17 3.44
N VAL A 139 -4.78 8.74 2.33
CA VAL A 139 -3.67 9.42 1.66
C VAL A 139 -4.25 10.48 0.73
N ILE A 140 -3.89 11.74 0.96
CA ILE A 140 -4.44 12.91 0.28
C ILE A 140 -3.32 13.63 -0.46
N CYS A 141 -3.58 14.04 -1.69
CA CYS A 141 -2.64 14.88 -2.45
C CYS A 141 -2.58 16.29 -1.85
N LYS A 142 -1.39 16.77 -1.45
CA LYS A 142 -1.24 18.13 -0.91
C LYS A 142 -1.59 19.23 -1.92
N LYS A 143 -1.42 18.97 -3.23
CA LYS A 143 -1.69 19.94 -4.31
C LYS A 143 -3.18 20.15 -4.57
N CYS A 144 -3.94 19.07 -4.77
CA CYS A 144 -5.37 19.16 -5.14
C CYS A 144 -6.34 18.81 -4.01
N LYS A 145 -5.83 18.39 -2.84
CA LYS A 145 -6.62 18.03 -1.65
C LYS A 145 -7.62 16.90 -1.84
N LYS A 146 -7.51 16.15 -2.93
CA LYS A 146 -8.31 14.95 -3.20
C LYS A 146 -7.62 13.70 -2.68
N GLU A 147 -8.44 12.70 -2.33
CA GLU A 147 -8.02 11.37 -1.94
C GLU A 147 -7.27 10.67 -3.09
N ILE A 148 -6.14 10.07 -2.74
CA ILE A 148 -5.34 9.20 -3.62
C ILE A 148 -5.66 7.73 -3.31
N ALA A 149 -5.69 7.38 -2.03
CA ALA A 149 -5.97 6.04 -1.54
C ALA A 149 -6.52 6.10 -0.12
N LYS A 150 -7.32 5.09 0.25
CA LYS A 150 -7.80 4.83 1.59
C LYS A 150 -7.49 3.39 1.94
N TYR A 151 -6.87 3.17 3.10
CA TYR A 151 -6.48 1.84 3.53
C TYR A 151 -6.88 1.56 4.96
N TYR A 152 -7.21 0.30 5.23
CA TYR A 152 -7.57 -0.16 6.55
C TYR A 152 -6.32 -0.24 7.42
N MET A 153 -6.25 0.55 8.49
CA MET A 153 -5.20 0.42 9.49
C MET A 153 -5.84 0.43 10.88
N PRO A 154 -5.97 -0.75 11.51
CA PRO A 154 -6.67 -0.87 12.80
C PRO A 154 -5.91 -0.22 13.97
N ARG A 155 -4.71 0.31 13.74
CA ARG A 155 -3.86 0.92 14.76
C ARG A 155 -3.61 2.42 14.53
N LYS A 156 -3.57 3.18 15.64
CA LYS A 156 -2.90 4.49 15.71
C LYS A 156 -1.43 4.25 16.08
N PHE A 157 -0.51 4.56 15.17
CA PHE A 157 0.92 4.59 15.51
C PHE A 157 1.17 5.86 16.33
N PHE A 158 1.32 5.68 17.65
CA PHE A 158 1.81 6.68 18.59
C PHE A 158 3.30 6.46 18.81
#